data_AF-A0A502IBK1-F1
#
_entry.id   AF-A0A502IBK1-F1
#
_cell.length_a   1.000
_cell.length_b   1.000
_cell.length_c   1.000
_cell.angle_alpha   90.00
_cell.angle_beta   90.00
_cell.angle_gamma   90.00
#
_symmetry.space_group_name_H-M   'P 1'
#
loop_
_entity.id
_entity.type
_entity.pdbx_description
1 polymer ?
#
loop_
_entity_poly.entity_id
_entity_poly.type
_entity_poly.pdbx_seq_one_letter_code
_entity_poly.pdbx_strand_id
1 'polypeptide(L)'
;MSLAVKITIKNDKGKEVEIELQETDNLAKLVIVQNVFNLFGVDKDILETVNEFEKIGKAYSHFFDNMKQEEAQTEEKQIKEKSVHKNDEIREQMIKGFQEINGVNTNHQEPIATSNFHETGIKIDADGRKRYRLRYECPICSGKGNHYVFENSVEAKCHSCRSMMPIKAAHKDGFPNRDSYGNFYRAGDYHDYSH
;
A
#
# COMPACT_ATOMS: atom_id res chain seq x y z
N MET A 1 19.02 9.42 19.59
CA MET A 1 20.05 10.11 18.80
C MET A 1 20.07 11.56 19.27
N SER A 2 21.16 12.02 19.90
CA SER A 2 21.27 13.43 20.28
C SER A 2 21.55 14.27 19.03
N LEU A 3 20.84 15.39 18.91
CA LEU A 3 20.94 16.33 17.79
C LEU A 3 21.63 17.59 18.30
N ALA A 4 22.81 17.91 17.77
CA ALA A 4 23.57 19.12 18.09
C ALA A 4 23.11 20.30 17.22
N VAL A 5 23.07 21.50 17.81
CA VAL A 5 22.84 22.75 17.07
C VAL A 5 24.16 23.49 16.96
N LYS A 6 24.57 23.78 15.72
CA LYS A 6 25.78 24.56 15.42
C LYS A 6 25.38 25.89 14.79
N ILE A 7 25.82 26.98 15.40
CA ILE A 7 25.64 28.35 14.91
C ILE A 7 27.00 28.89 14.49
N THR A 8 27.12 29.33 13.24
CA THR A 8 28.34 29.96 12.72
C THR A 8 28.02 31.39 12.31
N ILE A 9 28.69 32.37 12.92
CA ILE A 9 28.58 33.79 12.60
C ILE A 9 29.87 34.22 11.90
N LYS A 10 29.77 34.72 10.66
CA LYS A 10 30.89 35.30 9.92
C LYS A 10 30.71 36.80 9.77
N ASN A 11 31.79 37.57 9.92
CA ASN A 11 31.80 38.99 9.58
C ASN A 11 32.43 39.26 8.21
N ASP A 12 32.24 40.47 7.69
CA ASP A 12 32.73 40.92 6.37
C ASP A 12 34.26 40.94 6.25
N LYS A 13 34.96 40.78 7.38
CA LYS A 13 36.42 40.70 7.47
C LYS A 13 36.93 39.25 7.55
N GLY A 14 36.05 38.27 7.33
CA GLY A 14 36.38 36.84 7.32
C GLY A 14 36.63 36.24 8.69
N LYS A 15 36.27 36.91 9.80
CA LYS A 15 36.32 36.30 11.14
C LYS A 15 35.05 35.50 11.38
N GLU A 16 35.23 34.29 11.89
CA GLU A 16 34.15 33.35 12.16
C GLU A 16 34.12 33.03 13.66
N VAL A 17 32.92 32.98 14.22
CA VAL A 17 32.66 32.47 15.58
C VAL A 17 31.68 31.32 15.45
N GLU A 18 32.05 30.18 16.03
CA GLU A 18 31.22 28.98 16.07
C GLU A 18 30.75 28.72 17.50
N ILE A 19 29.46 28.46 17.65
CA ILE A 19 28.85 28.05 18.91
C ILE A 19 28.15 26.72 18.65
N GLU A 20 28.58 25.68 19.35
CA GLU A 20 27.96 24.36 19.32
C GLU A 20 27.28 24.09 20.65
N LEU A 21 25.97 23.82 20.59
CA LEU A 21 25.16 23.49 21.76
C LEU A 21 24.85 22.00 21.72
N GLN A 22 25.49 21.26 22.63
CA GLN A 22 25.24 19.84 22.83
C GLN A 22 24.04 19.66 23.78
N GLU A 23 23.20 18.66 23.48
CA GLU A 23 22.05 18.25 24.30
C GLU A 23 20.96 19.30 24.55
N THR A 24 20.54 20.01 23.50
CA THR A 24 19.39 20.93 23.60
C THR A 24 18.05 20.22 23.34
N ASP A 25 17.09 20.43 24.24
CA ASP A 25 15.68 20.06 24.02
C ASP A 25 15.12 20.79 22.78
N ASN A 26 14.16 20.18 22.09
CA ASN A 26 13.60 20.72 20.84
C ASN A 26 12.98 22.11 21.02
N LEU A 27 12.40 22.39 22.18
CA LEU A 27 11.87 23.71 22.50
C LEU A 27 12.99 24.75 22.67
N ALA A 28 14.07 24.39 23.37
CA ALA A 28 15.24 25.25 23.49
C ALA A 28 15.85 25.56 22.12
N LYS A 29 15.89 24.59 21.20
CA LYS A 29 16.36 24.79 19.82
C LYS A 29 15.53 25.81 19.07
N LEU A 30 14.19 25.72 19.12
CA LEU A 30 13.30 26.66 18.45
C LEU A 30 13.46 28.08 18.99
N VAL A 31 13.59 28.24 20.31
CA VAL A 31 13.84 29.54 20.96
C VAL A 31 15.18 30.14 20.52
N ILE A 32 16.23 29.32 20.44
CA ILE A 32 17.55 29.76 19.97
C ILE A 32 17.47 30.24 18.52
N VAL A 33 16.83 29.46 17.65
CA VAL A 33 16.65 29.81 16.23
C VAL A 33 15.85 31.11 16.09
N GLN A 34 14.74 31.25 16.83
CA GLN A 34 13.93 32.48 16.86
C GLN A 34 14.76 33.71 17.26
N ASN A 35 15.54 33.59 18.35
CA ASN A 35 16.35 34.70 18.85
C ASN A 35 17.45 35.10 17.87
N VAL A 36 18.03 34.14 17.14
CA VAL A 36 19.00 34.43 16.07
C VAL A 36 18.32 35.20 14.93
N PHE A 37 17.15 34.77 14.45
CA PHE A 37 16.44 35.49 13.39
C PHE A 37 16.02 36.92 13.82
N ASN A 38 15.56 37.09 15.05
CA ASN A 38 15.24 38.41 15.60
C ASN A 38 16.47 39.34 15.64
N LEU A 39 17.66 38.82 15.96
CA LEU A 39 18.91 39.60 15.95
C LEU A 39 19.28 40.14 14.56
N PHE A 40 18.86 39.45 13.50
CA PHE A 40 19.04 39.89 12.11
C PHE A 40 17.83 40.69 11.58
N GLY A 41 16.90 41.12 12.44
CA GLY A 41 15.73 41.91 12.06
C GLY A 41 14.68 41.11 11.28
N VAL A 42 14.70 39.78 11.39
CA VAL A 42 13.69 38.91 10.79
C VAL A 42 12.66 38.59 11.87
N ASP A 43 11.63 39.44 11.96
CA ASP A 43 10.46 39.20 12.81
C ASP A 43 9.55 38.14 12.16
N LYS A 44 9.91 36.87 12.32
CA LYS A 44 9.05 35.75 11.94
C LYS A 44 8.73 34.93 13.17
N ASP A 45 7.46 34.79 13.53
CA ASP A 45 7.06 33.92 14.65
C ASP A 45 7.13 32.45 14.21
N ILE A 46 8.25 31.81 14.52
CA ILE A 46 8.52 30.41 14.16
C ILE A 46 7.59 29.48 14.94
N LEU A 47 7.16 29.85 16.15
CA LEU A 47 6.24 29.04 16.94
C LEU A 47 4.83 29.04 16.31
N GLU A 48 4.38 30.20 15.85
CA GLU A 48 3.12 30.31 15.10
C GLU A 48 3.17 29.49 13.82
N THR A 49 4.27 29.60 13.07
CA THR A 49 4.50 28.83 11.84
C THR A 49 4.46 27.31 12.09
N VAL A 50 5.12 26.83 13.15
CA VAL A 50 5.12 25.40 13.51
C VAL A 50 3.72 24.92 13.90
N ASN A 51 2.95 25.74 14.62
CA ASN A 51 1.57 25.44 15.01
C ASN A 51 0.64 25.36 13.79
N GLU A 52 0.80 26.25 12.81
CA GLU A 52 0.07 26.17 11.55
C GLU A 52 0.37 24.87 10.80
N PHE A 53 1.65 24.49 10.69
CA PHE A 53 2.03 23.21 10.07
C PHE A 53 1.44 22.00 10.81
N GLU A 54 1.41 22.03 12.14
CA GLU A 54 0.81 20.95 12.92
C GLU A 54 -0.71 20.86 12.72
N LYS A 55 -1.41 22.00 12.71
CA LYS A 55 -2.85 22.07 12.42
C LYS A 55 -3.16 21.54 11.02
N ILE A 56 -2.37 21.94 10.03
CA ILE A 56 -2.50 21.47 8.65
C ILE A 56 -2.25 19.96 8.59
N GLY A 57 -1.18 19.46 9.23
CA GLY A 57 -0.88 18.04 9.30
C GLY A 57 -1.98 17.21 9.96
N LYS A 58 -2.57 17.72 11.04
CA LYS A 58 -3.73 17.11 11.72
C LYS A 58 -4.97 17.10 10.83
N ALA A 59 -5.25 18.19 10.11
CA ALA A 59 -6.36 18.27 9.18
C ALA A 59 -6.22 17.26 8.03
N TYR A 60 -5.02 17.13 7.44
CA TYR A 60 -4.74 16.11 6.42
C TYR A 60 -4.88 14.70 6.98
N SER A 61 -4.33 14.44 8.17
CA SER A 61 -4.41 13.11 8.81
C SER A 61 -5.87 12.72 9.06
N HIS A 62 -6.65 13.64 9.62
CA HIS A 62 -8.09 13.45 9.84
C HIS A 62 -8.87 13.26 8.53
N PHE A 63 -8.53 13.99 7.47
CA PHE A 63 -9.11 13.79 6.14
C PHE A 63 -8.84 12.38 5.61
N PHE A 64 -7.60 11.89 5.70
CA PHE A 64 -7.25 10.56 5.22
C PHE A 64 -7.84 9.44 6.09
N ASP A 65 -7.95 9.64 7.39
CA ASP A 65 -8.56 8.65 8.27
C ASP A 65 -10.08 8.58 8.06
N ASN A 66 -10.73 9.71 7.80
CA ASN A 66 -12.14 9.75 7.41
C ASN A 66 -12.38 9.07 6.06
N MET A 67 -11.51 9.29 5.06
CA MET A 67 -11.62 8.58 3.77
C MET A 67 -11.50 7.05 3.93
N LYS A 68 -10.57 6.57 4.76
CA LYS A 68 -10.46 5.12 5.05
C LYS A 68 -11.73 4.58 5.73
N GLN A 69 -12.35 5.37 6.61
CA GLN A 69 -13.60 4.98 7.27
C GLN A 69 -14.79 5.00 6.32
N GLU A 70 -14.87 5.94 5.38
CA GLU A 70 -15.89 5.98 4.34
C GLU A 70 -15.76 4.80 3.35
N GLU A 71 -14.53 4.42 2.99
CA GLU A 71 -14.24 3.20 2.22
C GLU A 71 -14.71 1.94 2.98
N ALA A 72 -14.39 1.82 4.28
CA ALA A 72 -14.82 0.71 5.12
C ALA A 72 -16.35 0.63 5.34
N GLN A 73 -17.02 1.77 5.50
CA GLN A 73 -18.49 1.83 5.64
C GLN A 73 -19.22 1.51 4.33
N THR A 74 -18.62 1.89 3.19
CA THR A 74 -19.14 1.55 1.86
C THR A 74 -19.00 0.06 1.58
N GLU A 75 -17.89 -0.56 1.99
CA GLU A 75 -17.71 -2.02 1.96
C GLU A 75 -18.72 -2.73 2.90
N GLU A 76 -18.93 -2.26 4.13
CA GLU A 76 -19.91 -2.86 5.06
C GLU A 76 -21.37 -2.71 4.58
N LYS A 77 -21.76 -1.58 3.99
CA LYS A 77 -23.10 -1.40 3.39
C LYS A 77 -23.29 -2.31 2.18
N GLN A 78 -22.30 -2.45 1.31
CA GLN A 78 -22.37 -3.38 0.18
C GLN A 78 -22.43 -4.85 0.63
N ILE A 79 -21.76 -5.22 1.73
CA ILE A 79 -21.85 -6.58 2.32
C ILE A 79 -23.22 -6.82 2.97
N LYS A 80 -23.81 -5.82 3.62
CA LYS A 80 -25.15 -5.92 4.22
C LYS A 80 -26.26 -5.97 3.15
N GLU A 81 -26.22 -5.13 2.13
CA GLU A 81 -27.21 -5.16 1.03
C GLU A 81 -27.10 -6.45 0.21
N LYS A 82 -25.88 -6.93 -0.08
CA LYS A 82 -25.67 -8.24 -0.74
C LYS A 82 -26.13 -9.42 0.12
N SER A 83 -26.01 -9.36 1.45
CA SER A 83 -26.42 -10.46 2.33
C SER A 83 -27.94 -10.53 2.59
N VAL A 84 -28.65 -9.41 2.47
CA VAL A 84 -30.13 -9.40 2.49
C VAL A 84 -30.68 -9.96 1.18
N HIS A 85 -30.17 -9.53 0.02
CA HIS A 85 -30.63 -10.04 -1.28
C HIS A 85 -30.34 -11.54 -1.49
N LYS A 86 -29.20 -12.04 -0.98
CA LYS A 86 -28.83 -13.46 -1.08
C LYS A 86 -29.77 -14.38 -0.29
N ASN A 87 -30.29 -13.94 0.86
CA ASN A 87 -31.14 -14.79 1.69
C ASN A 87 -32.52 -15.03 1.08
N ASP A 88 -33.08 -14.04 0.37
CA ASP A 88 -34.36 -14.19 -0.32
C ASP A 88 -34.22 -15.03 -1.59
N GLU A 89 -33.14 -14.86 -2.36
CA GLU A 89 -32.85 -15.68 -3.54
C GLU A 89 -32.55 -17.16 -3.19
N ILE A 90 -31.79 -17.41 -2.12
CA ILE A 90 -31.51 -18.77 -1.62
C ILE A 90 -32.81 -19.45 -1.16
N ARG A 91 -33.73 -18.70 -0.54
CA ARG A 91 -35.02 -19.21 -0.09
C ARG A 91 -35.96 -19.54 -1.25
N GLU A 92 -36.02 -18.71 -2.29
CA GLU A 92 -36.76 -19.01 -3.52
C GLU A 92 -36.17 -20.19 -4.29
N GLN A 93 -34.83 -20.31 -4.35
CA GLN A 93 -34.15 -21.43 -5.00
C GLN A 93 -34.36 -22.75 -4.23
N MET A 94 -34.41 -22.73 -2.89
CA MET A 94 -34.77 -23.92 -2.10
C MET A 94 -36.22 -24.35 -2.34
N ILE A 95 -37.16 -23.42 -2.46
CA ILE A 95 -38.58 -23.72 -2.73
C ILE A 95 -38.75 -24.32 -4.13
N LYS A 96 -38.05 -23.79 -5.14
CA LYS A 96 -38.04 -24.36 -6.50
C LYS A 96 -37.37 -25.73 -6.55
N GLY A 97 -36.21 -25.88 -5.89
CA GLY A 97 -35.49 -27.16 -5.82
C GLY A 97 -36.29 -28.27 -5.13
N PHE A 98 -37.12 -27.96 -4.13
CA PHE A 98 -37.98 -28.96 -3.48
C PHE A 98 -39.14 -29.44 -4.37
N GLN A 99 -39.54 -28.65 -5.37
CA GLN A 99 -40.58 -29.01 -6.34
C GLN A 99 -40.04 -29.82 -7.52
N GLU A 100 -38.75 -29.67 -7.85
CA GLU A 100 -38.10 -30.36 -8.98
C GLU A 100 -37.59 -31.78 -8.65
N ILE A 101 -37.43 -32.15 -7.38
CA ILE A 101 -36.92 -33.48 -6.95
C ILE A 101 -37.88 -34.65 -7.28
N ASN A 102 -39.13 -34.38 -7.70
CA ASN A 102 -40.05 -35.42 -8.18
C ASN A 102 -39.90 -35.77 -9.67
N GLY A 103 -38.86 -35.30 -10.38
CA GLY A 103 -38.71 -35.58 -11.80
C GLY A 103 -37.27 -35.63 -12.32
N VAL A 104 -36.72 -36.85 -12.41
CA VAL A 104 -35.86 -37.33 -13.51
C VAL A 104 -34.49 -36.62 -13.75
N ASN A 105 -33.42 -37.32 -13.31
CA ASN A 105 -32.24 -37.77 -14.06
C ASN A 105 -31.27 -36.80 -14.80
N THR A 106 -29.98 -37.05 -14.57
CA THR A 106 -28.74 -36.80 -15.37
C THR A 106 -27.85 -35.56 -15.12
N ASN A 107 -26.64 -35.89 -14.63
CA ASN A 107 -25.28 -35.42 -14.95
C ASN A 107 -24.80 -33.96 -14.76
N HIS A 108 -23.74 -33.89 -13.93
CA HIS A 108 -22.53 -33.04 -13.96
C HIS A 108 -22.63 -31.59 -13.44
N GLN A 109 -22.05 -31.35 -12.25
CA GLN A 109 -20.84 -30.53 -12.08
C GLN A 109 -20.33 -30.62 -10.63
N GLU A 110 -19.02 -30.87 -10.49
CA GLU A 110 -18.30 -31.07 -9.23
C GLU A 110 -18.12 -29.78 -8.41
N PRO A 111 -17.86 -29.89 -7.09
CA PRO A 111 -18.09 -28.84 -6.11
C PRO A 111 -16.97 -27.80 -6.03
N ILE A 112 -17.37 -26.59 -5.60
CA ILE A 112 -16.55 -25.41 -5.32
C ILE A 112 -15.41 -25.78 -4.35
N ALA A 113 -14.24 -26.09 -4.90
CA ALA A 113 -13.02 -26.34 -4.12
C ALA A 113 -12.54 -25.02 -3.51
N THR A 114 -12.36 -25.01 -2.20
CA THR A 114 -11.63 -23.99 -1.45
C THR A 114 -10.22 -23.86 -2.04
N SER A 115 -10.03 -22.90 -2.95
CA SER A 115 -8.84 -22.85 -3.80
C SER A 115 -7.58 -22.57 -2.97
N ASN A 116 -6.68 -23.56 -2.88
CA ASN A 116 -5.38 -23.44 -2.24
C ASN A 116 -4.42 -22.61 -3.14
N PHE A 117 -4.72 -21.31 -3.27
CA PHE A 117 -4.07 -20.42 -4.24
C PHE A 117 -2.57 -20.19 -3.96
N HIS A 118 -2.13 -20.48 -2.75
CA HIS A 118 -0.72 -20.44 -2.37
C HIS A 118 0.12 -21.50 -3.10
N GLU A 119 -0.47 -22.66 -3.39
CA GLU A 119 0.17 -23.78 -4.09
C GLU A 119 0.06 -23.62 -5.61
N THR A 120 -1.11 -23.23 -6.11
CA THR A 120 -1.34 -23.10 -7.56
C THR A 120 -0.71 -21.83 -8.13
N GLY A 121 -0.53 -20.79 -7.31
CA GLY A 121 -0.17 -19.45 -7.75
C GLY A 121 -1.30 -18.73 -8.49
N ILE A 122 -2.53 -19.27 -8.44
CA ILE A 122 -3.71 -18.73 -9.11
C ILE A 122 -4.78 -18.45 -8.05
N LYS A 123 -5.13 -17.18 -7.90
CA LYS A 123 -6.21 -16.70 -7.04
C LYS A 123 -7.45 -16.45 -7.89
N ILE A 124 -8.59 -17.03 -7.50
CA ILE A 124 -9.87 -16.80 -8.17
C ILE A 124 -10.66 -15.79 -7.32
N ASP A 125 -11.03 -14.66 -7.91
CA ASP A 125 -11.89 -13.66 -7.28
C ASP A 125 -13.34 -14.17 -7.21
N ALA A 126 -14.17 -13.54 -6.37
CA ALA A 126 -15.60 -13.91 -6.24
C ALA A 126 -16.36 -13.82 -7.58
N ASP A 127 -15.90 -12.98 -8.51
CA ASP A 127 -16.46 -12.82 -9.86
C ASP A 127 -15.93 -13.86 -10.87
N GLY A 128 -15.16 -14.85 -10.42
CA GLY A 128 -14.57 -15.91 -11.25
C GLY A 128 -13.30 -15.52 -12.01
N ARG A 129 -12.83 -14.27 -11.89
CA ARG A 129 -11.60 -13.80 -12.55
C ARG A 129 -10.36 -14.39 -11.90
N LYS A 130 -9.41 -14.85 -12.73
CA LYS A 130 -8.13 -15.41 -12.28
C LYS A 130 -7.07 -14.32 -12.15
N ARG A 131 -6.36 -14.34 -11.03
CA ARG A 131 -5.14 -13.57 -10.82
C ARG A 131 -3.97 -14.50 -10.62
N TYR A 132 -2.84 -14.15 -11.20
CA TYR A 132 -1.65 -14.96 -11.26
C TYR A 132 -0.56 -14.34 -10.39
N ARG A 133 0.18 -15.22 -9.71
CA ARG A 133 1.24 -14.84 -8.80
C ARG A 133 2.39 -14.14 -9.54
N LEU A 134 2.79 -13.00 -9.01
CA LEU A 134 3.90 -12.17 -9.46
C LEU A 134 4.87 -11.95 -8.30
N ARG A 135 6.18 -12.14 -8.53
CA ARG A 135 7.23 -11.78 -7.58
C ARG A 135 7.93 -10.50 -8.04
N TYR A 136 8.23 -9.58 -7.13
CA TYR A 136 8.99 -8.38 -7.48
C TYR A 136 10.14 -8.13 -6.51
N GLU A 137 11.14 -7.42 -7.02
CA GLU A 137 12.21 -6.79 -6.25
C GLU A 137 12.33 -5.35 -6.75
N CYS A 138 12.04 -4.39 -5.87
CA CYS A 138 11.97 -2.99 -6.26
C CYS A 138 13.37 -2.41 -6.48
N PRO A 139 13.66 -1.80 -7.65
CA PRO A 139 14.97 -1.20 -7.93
C PRO A 139 15.24 0.06 -7.09
N ILE A 140 14.20 0.70 -6.54
CA ILE A 140 14.32 1.97 -5.81
C ILE A 140 14.58 1.74 -4.32
N CYS A 141 13.80 0.86 -3.69
CA CYS A 141 13.83 0.65 -2.25
C CYS A 141 14.26 -0.77 -1.84
N SER A 142 14.68 -1.60 -2.80
CA SER A 142 15.06 -3.01 -2.61
C SER A 142 13.99 -3.90 -1.95
N GLY A 143 12.75 -3.41 -1.88
CA GLY A 143 11.64 -4.13 -1.27
C GLY A 143 11.22 -5.32 -2.13
N LYS A 144 11.07 -6.49 -1.51
CA LYS A 144 10.64 -7.74 -2.18
C LYS A 144 9.23 -8.12 -1.75
N GLY A 145 8.42 -8.64 -2.66
CA GLY A 145 7.05 -9.02 -2.34
C GLY A 145 6.36 -9.83 -3.42
N ASN A 146 5.15 -10.31 -3.11
CA ASN A 146 4.29 -11.02 -4.05
C ASN A 146 3.02 -10.22 -4.33
N HIS A 147 2.60 -10.18 -5.59
CA HIS A 147 1.28 -9.72 -5.99
C HIS A 147 0.51 -10.83 -6.69
N TYR A 148 -0.80 -10.64 -6.82
CA TYR A 148 -1.66 -11.41 -7.71
C TYR A 148 -2.24 -10.45 -8.73
N VAL A 149 -1.82 -10.59 -9.99
CA VAL A 149 -2.14 -9.67 -11.09
C VAL A 149 -2.99 -10.38 -12.14
N PHE A 150 -3.80 -9.64 -12.89
CA PHE A 150 -4.56 -10.22 -14.00
C PHE A 150 -3.63 -10.58 -15.17
N GLU A 151 -4.09 -11.50 -16.01
CA GLU A 151 -3.48 -11.76 -17.30
C GLU A 151 -3.32 -10.44 -18.09
N ASN A 152 -2.16 -10.24 -18.72
CA ASN A 152 -1.80 -9.03 -19.48
C ASN A 152 -1.66 -7.73 -18.67
N SER A 153 -1.54 -7.79 -17.34
CA SER A 153 -1.16 -6.61 -16.56
C SER A 153 0.24 -6.14 -16.96
N VAL A 154 0.40 -4.84 -17.23
CA VAL A 154 1.66 -4.25 -17.71
C VAL A 154 2.56 -3.71 -16.60
N GLU A 155 1.97 -3.30 -15.46
CA GLU A 155 2.70 -2.68 -14.36
C GLU A 155 2.26 -3.22 -13.00
N ALA A 156 3.20 -3.30 -12.06
CA ALA A 156 2.99 -3.66 -10.67
C ALA A 156 3.51 -2.55 -9.76
N LYS A 157 2.83 -2.33 -8.63
CA LYS A 157 3.15 -1.26 -7.68
C LYS A 157 3.89 -1.81 -6.47
N CYS A 158 5.06 -1.27 -6.15
CA CYS A 158 5.80 -1.64 -4.94
C CYS A 158 4.98 -1.32 -3.67
N HIS A 159 4.84 -2.28 -2.75
CA HIS A 159 4.17 -2.02 -1.47
C HIS A 159 4.88 -0.99 -0.58
N SER A 160 6.21 -0.93 -0.61
CA SER A 160 7.00 -0.10 0.30
C SER A 160 7.07 1.37 -0.15
N CYS A 161 7.52 1.63 -1.38
CA CYS A 161 7.73 2.99 -1.89
C CYS A 161 6.68 3.42 -2.93
N ARG A 162 5.70 2.56 -3.25
CA ARG A 162 4.61 2.84 -4.20
C ARG A 162 5.04 3.12 -5.64
N SER A 163 6.31 2.86 -5.99
CA SER A 163 6.80 2.98 -7.36
C SER A 163 6.18 1.94 -8.28
N MET A 164 5.97 2.32 -9.54
CA MET A 164 5.47 1.43 -10.59
C MET A 164 6.65 0.71 -11.23
N MET A 165 6.47 -0.57 -11.54
CA MET A 165 7.47 -1.44 -12.12
C MET A 165 6.87 -2.22 -13.29
N PRO A 166 7.58 -2.34 -14.42
CA PRO A 166 7.09 -3.09 -15.56
C PRO A 166 7.02 -4.58 -15.22
N ILE A 167 5.92 -5.23 -15.63
CA ILE A 167 5.71 -6.66 -15.50
C ILE A 167 6.34 -7.38 -16.69
N LYS A 168 7.05 -8.47 -16.40
CA LYS A 168 7.64 -9.38 -17.39
C LYS A 168 7.21 -10.81 -17.07
N ALA A 169 7.28 -11.70 -18.06
CA ALA A 169 7.11 -13.12 -17.80
C ALA A 169 8.21 -13.64 -16.86
N ALA A 170 7.83 -14.51 -15.93
CA ALA A 170 8.78 -15.14 -15.02
C ALA A 170 9.63 -16.20 -15.74
N HIS A 171 8.99 -17.02 -16.59
CA HIS A 171 9.65 -18.05 -17.39
C HIS A 171 10.09 -17.53 -18.77
N LYS A 172 11.15 -18.11 -19.35
CA LYS A 172 11.69 -17.75 -20.68
C LYS A 172 10.67 -17.96 -21.80
N ASP A 173 9.92 -19.06 -21.72
CA ASP A 173 8.86 -19.41 -22.68
C ASP A 173 7.56 -18.62 -22.49
N GLY A 174 7.52 -17.67 -21.53
CA GLY A 174 6.35 -16.85 -21.29
C GLY A 174 5.21 -17.55 -20.55
N PHE A 175 4.09 -16.85 -20.43
CA PHE A 175 2.85 -17.39 -19.88
C PHE A 175 2.32 -18.54 -20.76
N PRO A 176 1.79 -19.65 -20.18
CA PRO A 176 1.45 -19.87 -18.77
C PRO A 176 2.55 -20.57 -17.95
N ASN A 177 3.79 -20.62 -18.44
CA ASN A 177 4.88 -21.29 -17.74
C ASN A 177 5.30 -20.50 -16.48
N ARG A 178 5.75 -21.24 -15.46
CA ARG A 178 6.11 -20.70 -14.15
C ARG A 178 7.61 -20.81 -13.91
N ASP A 179 8.14 -19.92 -13.08
CA ASP A 179 9.51 -20.08 -12.55
C ASP A 179 9.58 -21.19 -11.49
N SER A 180 10.78 -21.44 -10.96
CA SER A 180 11.03 -22.47 -9.94
C SER A 180 10.29 -22.21 -8.61
N TYR A 181 9.82 -20.99 -8.40
CA TYR A 181 9.08 -20.55 -7.23
C TYR A 181 7.56 -20.49 -7.47
N GLY A 182 7.09 -20.95 -8.63
CA GLY A 182 5.67 -21.00 -8.99
C GLY A 182 5.08 -19.64 -9.37
N ASN A 183 5.88 -18.64 -9.71
CA ASN A 183 5.41 -17.35 -10.19
C ASN A 183 5.22 -17.38 -11.71
N PHE A 184 4.15 -16.76 -12.19
CA PHE A 184 3.89 -16.59 -13.62
C PHE A 184 4.55 -15.33 -14.17
N TYR A 185 4.68 -14.32 -13.31
CA TYR A 185 5.18 -13.01 -13.67
C TYR A 185 6.26 -12.53 -12.69
N ARG A 186 7.07 -11.59 -13.16
CA ARG A 186 8.06 -10.88 -12.36
C ARG A 186 8.08 -9.39 -12.65
N ALA A 187 8.53 -8.59 -11.68
CA ALA A 187 8.71 -7.15 -11.86
C ALA A 187 9.97 -6.63 -11.16
N GLY A 188 10.45 -5.48 -11.63
CA GLY A 188 11.69 -4.87 -11.14
C GLY A 188 12.92 -5.73 -11.42
N ASP A 189 13.82 -5.84 -10.45
CA ASP A 189 15.12 -6.51 -10.60
C ASP A 189 15.07 -8.02 -10.33
N TYR A 190 13.90 -8.55 -9.96
CA TYR A 190 13.76 -9.97 -9.63
C TYR A 190 14.06 -10.88 -10.83
N HIS A 191 14.97 -11.83 -10.62
CA HIS A 191 15.35 -12.85 -11.59
C HIS A 191 15.46 -14.21 -10.88
N ASP A 192 14.88 -15.25 -11.48
CA ASP A 192 15.18 -16.64 -11.13
C ASP A 192 16.31 -17.13 -12.05
N TYR A 193 17.42 -17.57 -11.46
CA TYR A 193 18.60 -18.06 -12.18
C TYR A 193 18.56 -19.56 -12.48
N SER A 194 17.46 -20.24 -12.12
CA SER A 194 17.35 -21.70 -12.15
C SER A 194 17.01 -22.29 -13.53
N HIS A 195 17.17 -21.52 -14.62
CA HIS A 195 16.81 -21.90 -15.99
C HIS A 195 17.85 -21.50 -17.03
#